data_AF-A0A2N0NEJ2-F1
#
_entry.id   AF-A0A2N0NEJ2-F1
#
_cell.length_a   1.000
_cell.length_b   1.000
_cell.length_c   1.000
_cell.angle_alpha   90.00
_cell.angle_beta   90.00
_cell.angle_gamma   90.00
#
_symmetry.space_group_name_H-M   'P 1'
#
loop_
_entity.id
_entity.type
_entity.pdbx_description
1 polymer ?
#
loop_
_entity_poly.entity_id
_entity_poly.type
_entity_poly.pdbx_seq_one_letter_code
_entity_poly.pdbx_strand_id
1 'polypeptide(L)' 'MKEYSSICFEYNSLNSKQKAIKLYMNSFYGVTGQSDSPFYTLALAGGVTSAGRENIKLVAEFVKKKGFGIKYGDTDSLYL' A
#
# COMPACT_ATOMS: atom_id res chain seq x y z
N MET A 1 5.03 -37.41 -5.76
CA MET A 1 5.68 -36.76 -4.59
C MET A 1 6.74 -35.74 -4.98
N LYS A 2 7.70 -36.05 -5.88
CA LYS A 2 8.71 -35.08 -6.38
C LYS A 2 8.09 -33.88 -7.13
N GLU A 3 7.11 -34.13 -7.99
CA GLU A 3 6.41 -33.09 -8.75
C GLU A 3 5.64 -32.11 -7.85
N TYR A 4 4.88 -32.63 -6.88
CA TYR A 4 4.21 -31.81 -5.87
C TYR A 4 5.20 -30.93 -5.09
N SER A 5 6.33 -31.50 -4.65
CA SER A 5 7.39 -30.76 -3.96
C SER A 5 7.97 -29.63 -4.83
N SER A 6 8.17 -29.88 -6.13
CA SER A 6 8.66 -28.88 -7.08
C SER A 6 7.68 -27.73 -7.26
N ILE A 7 6.38 -28.03 -7.40
CA ILE A 7 5.32 -27.01 -7.52
C ILE A 7 5.26 -26.15 -6.26
N CYS A 8 5.31 -26.76 -5.07
CA CYS A 8 5.33 -26.03 -3.80
C CYS A 8 6.56 -25.12 -3.69
N PHE A 9 7.73 -25.58 -4.14
CA PHE A 9 8.94 -24.76 -4.15
C PHE A 9 8.80 -23.55 -5.07
N GLU A 10 8.31 -23.74 -6.29
CA GLU A 10 8.10 -22.66 -7.25
C GLU A 10 7.09 -21.63 -6.73
N TYR A 11 5.95 -22.09 -6.21
CA TYR A 11 4.95 -21.23 -5.58
C TYR A 11 5.56 -20.39 -4.45
N ASN A 12 6.30 -21.02 -3.53
CA ASN A 12 6.92 -20.32 -2.42
C ASN A 12 8.00 -19.33 -2.88
N SER A 13 8.76 -19.67 -3.91
CA SER A 13 9.74 -18.77 -4.53
C SER A 13 9.06 -17.52 -5.11
N LEU A 14 7.98 -17.69 -5.89
CA LEU A 14 7.21 -16.58 -6.45
C LEU A 14 6.53 -15.74 -5.35
N ASN A 15 5.95 -16.39 -4.35
CA ASN A 15 5.34 -15.71 -3.21
C ASN A 15 6.36 -14.91 -2.40
N SER A 16 7.59 -15.39 -2.28
CA SER A 16 8.67 -14.67 -1.59
C SER A 16 9.11 -13.44 -2.40
N LYS A 17 9.25 -13.58 -3.73
CA LYS A 17 9.59 -12.47 -4.62
C LYS A 17 8.54 -11.36 -4.59
N GLN A 18 7.25 -11.70 -4.70
CA GLN A 18 6.19 -10.69 -4.67
C GLN A 18 6.11 -9.96 -3.31
N LYS A 19 6.33 -10.67 -2.20
CA LYS A 19 6.41 -10.05 -0.86
C LYS A 19 7.60 -9.09 -0.74
N ALA A 20 8.77 -9.46 -1.27
CA ALA A 20 9.95 -8.60 -1.26
C ALA A 20 9.70 -7.30 -2.04
N ILE A 21 9.09 -7.39 -3.22
CA ILE A 21 8.70 -6.22 -4.03
C ILE A 21 7.71 -5.35 -3.25
N LYS A 22 6.66 -5.96 -2.68
CA LYS A 22 5.66 -5.23 -1.87
C LYS A 22 6.31 -4.48 -0.71
N LEU A 23 7.21 -5.14 0.02
CA LEU A 23 7.92 -4.53 1.15
C LEU A 23 8.76 -3.34 0.68
N TYR A 24 9.50 -3.49 -0.42
CA TYR A 24 10.31 -2.41 -0.98
C TYR A 24 9.45 -1.20 -1.37
N MET A 25 8.35 -1.44 -2.09
CA MET A 25 7.45 -0.38 -2.54
C MET A 25 6.77 0.35 -1.37
N ASN A 26 6.33 -0.38 -0.35
CA ASN A 26 5.70 0.21 0.83
C ASN A 26 6.68 1.06 1.65
N SER A 27 7.96 0.68 1.68
CA SER A 27 9.00 1.44 2.40
C SER A 27 9.47 2.68 1.64
N PHE A 28 9.36 2.69 0.31
CA PHE A 28 9.95 3.74 -0.53
C PHE A 28 9.39 5.14 -0.22
N TYR A 29 8.08 5.27 0.00
CA TYR A 29 7.47 6.52 0.44
C TYR A 29 8.14 7.07 1.72
N GLY A 30 8.32 6.22 2.74
CA GLY A 30 8.93 6.62 4.01
C GLY A 30 10.37 7.12 3.81
N VAL A 31 11.14 6.42 2.99
CA VAL A 31 12.53 6.77 2.65
C VAL A 31 12.61 8.14 1.95
N THR A 32 11.62 8.53 1.14
CA THR A 32 11.60 9.86 0.49
C THR A 32 11.23 11.00 1.43
N GLY A 33 10.58 10.71 2.57
CA GLY A 33 10.21 11.70 3.58
C GLY A 33 11.26 11.87 4.68
N GLN A 34 12.24 10.96 4.79
CA GLN A 34 13.26 10.98 5.83
C GLN A 34 14.45 11.87 5.43
N SER A 35 14.76 12.90 6.21
CA SER A 35 15.73 13.95 5.81
C SER A 35 17.19 13.47 5.70
N ASP A 36 17.55 12.38 6.36
CA ASP A 36 18.86 11.73 6.33
C ASP A 36 19.00 10.68 5.21
N SER A 37 17.92 10.42 4.47
CA SER A 37 17.93 9.47 3.36
C SER A 37 18.62 10.05 2.13
N PRO A 38 19.43 9.27 1.39
CA PRO A 38 19.99 9.69 0.10
C PRO A 38 18.90 9.90 -0.96
N PHE A 39 17.68 9.41 -0.74
CA PHE A 39 16.53 9.60 -1.62
C PHE A 39 15.53 10.63 -1.06
N TYR A 40 15.94 11.45 -0.10
CA TYR A 40 15.08 12.47 0.47
C TYR A 40 14.55 13.42 -0.60
N THR A 41 13.23 13.44 -0.77
CA THR A 41 12.52 14.33 -1.70
C THR A 41 11.18 14.67 -1.09
N LEU A 42 11.14 15.72 -0.26
CA LEU A 42 9.94 16.11 0.49
C LEU A 42 8.74 16.41 -0.43
N ALA A 43 8.97 16.98 -1.61
CA ALA A 43 7.91 17.25 -2.58
C ALA A 43 7.24 15.95 -3.07
N LEU A 44 8.01 14.89 -3.28
CA LEU A 44 7.50 13.58 -3.67
C LEU A 44 6.67 12.96 -2.54
N ALA A 45 7.20 12.95 -1.32
CA ALA A 45 6.47 12.46 -0.15
C ALA A 45 5.15 13.24 0.05
N GLY A 46 5.20 14.57 -0.03
CA GLY A 46 4.03 15.44 0.07
C GLY A 46 3.00 15.20 -1.05
N GLY A 47 3.46 14.95 -2.28
CA GLY A 47 2.60 14.58 -3.41
C GLY A 47 1.86 13.26 -3.16
N VAL A 48 2.57 12.23 -2.69
CA VAL A 48 1.98 10.92 -2.35
C VAL A 48 0.94 11.07 -1.24
N THR A 49 1.24 11.79 -0.15
CA THR A 49 0.29 12.01 0.94
C THR A 49 -0.95 12.78 0.47
N SER A 50 -0.76 13.79 -0.38
CA SER A 50 -1.87 14.62 -0.88
C SER A 50 -2.82 13.80 -1.76
N ALA A 51 -2.28 13.03 -2.70
CA ALA A 51 -3.06 12.12 -3.54
C ALA A 51 -3.77 11.04 -2.71
N GLY A 52 -3.11 10.47 -1.69
CA GLY A 52 -3.73 9.51 -0.78
C GLY A 52 -4.95 10.08 -0.03
N ARG A 53 -4.82 11.31 0.50
CA ARG A 53 -5.92 12.02 1.18
C ARG A 53 -7.07 12.36 0.24
N GLU A 54 -6.78 12.70 -1.01
CA GLU A 54 -7.81 12.93 -2.02
C GLU A 54 -8.57 11.64 -2.32
N ASN A 55 -7.84 10.55 -2.58
CA ASN A 55 -8.44 9.24 -2.88
C ASN A 55 -9.33 8.73 -1.74
N ILE A 56 -8.88 8.77 -0.49
CA ILE A 56 -9.69 8.25 0.63
C ILE A 56 -10.99 9.04 0.83
N LYS A 57 -10.97 10.34 0.56
CA LYS A 57 -12.18 11.19 0.57
C LYS A 57 -13.13 10.81 -0.57
N LEU A 58 -12.60 10.58 -1.78
CA LEU A 58 -13.42 10.13 -2.92
C LEU A 58 -14.09 8.78 -2.62
N VAL A 59 -13.36 7.83 -2.02
CA VAL A 59 -13.92 6.54 -1.61
C VAL A 59 -14.97 6.73 -0.53
N ALA A 60 -14.73 7.58 0.48
CA ALA A 60 -15.71 7.86 1.53
C ALA A 60 -17.02 8.42 0.97
N GLU A 61 -16.94 9.37 0.03
CA GLU A 61 -18.12 9.92 -0.64
C GLU A 61 -18.83 8.88 -1.53
N PHE A 62 -18.08 8.03 -2.22
CA PHE A 62 -18.66 6.92 -2.98
C PHE A 62 -19.46 5.98 -2.08
N VAL A 63 -18.89 5.58 -0.94
CA VAL A 63 -19.51 4.63 0.00
C VAL A 63 -20.75 5.22 0.67
N LYS A 64 -20.70 6.50 1.09
CA LYS A 64 -21.89 7.21 1.62
C LYS A 64 -23.02 7.28 0.59
N LYS A 65 -22.70 7.58 -0.68
CA LYS A 65 -23.69 7.62 -1.79
C LYS A 65 -24.35 6.26 -2.05
N LYS A 66 -23.70 5.16 -1.67
CA LYS A 66 -24.27 3.81 -1.72
C LYS A 66 -25.17 3.48 -0.52
N GLY A 67 -25.32 4.39 0.44
CA GLY A 67 -26.18 4.22 1.61
C GLY A 67 -25.51 3.55 2.81
N PHE A 68 -24.19 3.35 2.77
CA PHE A 68 -23.45 2.81 3.91
C PHE A 68 -23.04 3.94 4.86
N GLY A 69 -23.15 3.68 6.17
CA GLY A 69 -22.53 4.51 7.19
C GLY A 69 -21.01 4.32 7.19
N ILE A 70 -20.26 5.35 7.60
CA ILE A 70 -18.82 5.25 7.88
C ILE A 70 -18.65 5.50 9.38
N LYS A 71 -18.15 4.51 10.10
CA LYS A 71 -17.86 4.59 11.55
C LYS A 71 -16.52 5.26 11.82
N TYR A 72 -15.51 4.96 11.00
CA TYR A 72 -14.16 5.47 11.16
C TYR A 72 -13.42 5.49 9.82
N GLY A 73 -12.44 6.39 9.69
CA GLY A 73 -11.53 6.44 8.55
C GLY A 73 -10.11 6.76 9.01
N ASP A 74 -9.14 6.02 8.46
CA ASP A 74 -7.71 6.27 8.59
C ASP A 74 -7.14 6.71 7.23
N THR A 75 -5.81 6.70 7.11
CA THR A 75 -5.03 7.15 5.97
C THR A 75 -5.38 6.41 4.68
N ASP A 76 -5.62 5.10 4.76
CA ASP A 76 -5.85 4.22 3.61
C ASP A 76 -7.04 3.26 3.79
N SER A 77 -7.81 3.43 4.88
CA SER A 77 -8.91 2.53 5.23
C SER A 77 -10.14 3.27 5.72
N LEU A 78 -11.31 2.70 5.44
CA LEU A 78 -12.62 3.16 5.92
C LEU A 78 -13.35 1.96 6.53
N TYR A 79 -13.96 2.19 7.68
CA TYR A 79 -14.73 1.19 8.43
C TYR A 79 -16.20 1.60 8.39
N LEU A 80 -17.06 0.69 7.91
CA LEU A 80 -18.48 0.92 7.67
C LEU A 80 -19.34 0.43 8.85
#